data_AF-A0A561EN58-F1
#
_entry.id   AF-A0A561EN58-F1
#
_cell.length_a   1.000
_cell.length_b   1.000
_cell.length_c   1.000
_cell.angle_alpha   90.00
_cell.angle_beta   90.00
_cell.angle_gamma   90.00
#
_symmetry.space_group_name_H-M   'P 1'
#
loop_
_entity.id
_entity.type
_entity.pdbx_description
1 polymer ?
#
loop_
_entity_poly.entity_id
_entity_poly.type
_entity_poly.pdbx_seq_one_letter_code
_entity_poly.pdbx_strand_id
1 'polypeptide(L)' 'MSTHQVNCTELHRRLDEHRKERGLSWNRVGRETGLSPSTFNRLKNGGSPDAHAFLSLLVWLGAAEPLQSLIEATGPVTA' A
#
# COMPACT_ATOMS: atom_id res chain seq x y z
N MET A 1 -1.53 -4.15 -21.81
CA MET A 1 -2.11 -3.21 -20.83
C MET A 1 -2.54 -3.99 -19.61
N SER A 2 -2.25 -3.49 -18.41
CA SER A 2 -2.66 -4.12 -17.15
C SER A 2 -4.17 -3.93 -16.95
N THR A 3 -4.89 -4.98 -16.57
CA THR A 3 -6.35 -4.94 -16.33
C THR A 3 -6.73 -4.44 -14.94
N HIS A 4 -5.75 -4.33 -14.03
CA HIS A 4 -5.95 -3.98 -12.63
C HIS A 4 -4.82 -3.06 -12.15
N GLN A 5 -5.13 -2.23 -11.15
CA GLN A 5 -4.17 -1.35 -10.49
C GLN A 5 -4.37 -1.36 -8.98
N VAL A 6 -3.33 -0.98 -8.24
CA VAL A 6 -3.38 -0.86 -6.79
C VAL A 6 -4.15 0.40 -6.41
N ASN A 7 -5.19 0.26 -5.58
CA ASN A 7 -5.81 1.42 -4.95
C ASN A 7 -4.87 1.95 -3.85
N CYS A 8 -4.04 2.93 -4.22
CA CYS A 8 -2.99 3.48 -3.35
C CYS A 8 -3.56 4.21 -2.13
N THR A 9 -4.71 4.85 -2.28
CA THR A 9 -5.41 5.55 -1.19
C THR A 9 -5.87 4.57 -0.13
N GLU A 10 -6.53 3.49 -0.54
CA GLU A 10 -7.00 2.43 0.36
C GLU A 10 -5.83 1.68 1.01
N LEU A 11 -4.77 1.39 0.24
CA LEU A 11 -3.55 0.81 0.78
C LEU A 11 -2.93 1.70 1.86
N HIS A 12 -2.77 3.01 1.58
CA HIS A 12 -2.24 3.95 2.57
C HIS A 12 -3.13 4.04 3.81
N ARG A 13 -4.46 4.07 3.65
CA ARG A 13 -5.40 4.11 4.76
C ARG A 13 -5.22 2.91 5.69
N ARG A 14 -5.17 1.69 5.15
CA ARG A 14 -4.96 0.47 5.93
C ARG A 14 -3.60 0.44 6.63
N LEU A 15 -2.55 0.90 5.96
CA LEU A 15 -1.22 1.03 6.56
C LEU A 15 -1.23 2.03 7.72
N ASP A 16 -1.93 3.15 7.58
CA ASP A 16 -2.02 4.16 8.63
C ASP A 16 -2.80 3.66 9.85
N GLU A 17 -3.89 2.92 9.65
CA GLU A 17 -4.64 2.27 10.72
C GLU A 17 -3.78 1.25 11.47
N HIS A 18 -3.18 0.30 10.77
CA HIS A 18 -2.32 -0.71 11.38
C HIS A 18 -1.11 -0.09 12.11
N ARG A 19 -0.51 0.96 11.53
CA ARG A 19 0.56 1.74 12.16
C ARG A 19 0.09 2.37 13.47
N LYS A 20 -1.09 3.00 13.48
CA LYS A 20 -1.67 3.68 14.65
C LYS A 20 -2.02 2.69 15.76
N GLU A 21 -2.61 1.55 15.43
CA GLU A 21 -2.90 0.47 16.38
C GLU A 21 -1.64 -0.03 17.09
N ARG A 22 -0.53 -0.10 16.37
CA ARG A 22 0.79 -0.49 16.92
C ARG A 22 1.57 0.66 17.56
N GLY A 23 1.03 1.89 17.57
CA GLY A 23 1.69 3.07 18.14
C GLY A 23 2.98 3.48 17.43
N LEU A 24 3.15 3.15 16.14
CA LEU A 24 4.40 3.35 15.41
C LEU A 24 4.41 4.70 14.65
N SER A 25 5.58 5.29 14.46
CA SER A 25 5.78 6.38 13.50
C SER A 25 6.08 5.82 12.10
N TRP A 26 5.85 6.59 11.03
CA TRP A 26 6.20 6.17 9.67
C TRP A 26 7.69 5.83 9.50
N ASN A 27 8.58 6.51 10.23
CA ASN A 27 9.99 6.16 10.26
C ASN A 27 10.23 4.76 10.84
N ARG A 28 9.47 4.38 11.87
CA ARG A 28 9.56 3.04 12.44
C ARG A 28 9.02 1.98 11.48
N VAL A 29 7.90 2.26 10.81
CA VAL A 29 7.36 1.39 9.76
C VAL A 29 8.40 1.17 8.66
N GLY A 30 9.06 2.23 8.18
CA GLY A 30 10.12 2.10 7.17
C GLY A 30 11.28 1.20 7.60
N ARG A 31 11.66 1.24 8.89
CA ARG A 31 12.69 0.31 9.41
C ARG A 31 12.23 -1.14 9.44
N GLU A 32 10.94 -1.39 9.66
CA GLU A 32 10.38 -2.74 9.71
C GLU A 32 10.11 -3.32 8.31
N THR A 33 9.78 -2.48 7.33
CA THR A 33 9.53 -2.90 5.95
C THR A 33 10.75 -2.81 5.04
N GLY A 34 11.83 -2.17 5.51
CA GLY A 34 12.99 -1.84 4.68
C GLY A 34 12.74 -0.70 3.68
N LEU A 35 11.58 -0.03 3.75
CA LEU A 35 11.20 1.03 2.83
C LEU A 35 11.57 2.42 3.36
N SER A 36 11.97 3.30 2.45
CA SER A 36 12.29 4.68 2.81
C SER A 36 11.02 5.49 3.16
N PRO A 37 11.13 6.52 4.02
CA PRO A 37 10.01 7.40 4.35
C PRO A 37 9.31 8.04 3.13
N SER A 38 10.05 8.29 2.05
CA SER A 38 9.51 8.88 0.82
C SER A 38 8.54 7.94 0.09
N THR A 39 8.67 6.63 0.27
CA THR A 39 7.71 5.63 -0.27
C THR A 39 6.31 5.85 0.29
N PHE A 40 6.18 6.09 1.60
CA PHE A 40 4.88 6.33 2.24
C PHE A 40 4.29 7.68 1.83
N ASN A 41 5.12 8.72 1.70
CA ASN A 41 4.65 10.02 1.24
C ASN A 41 4.19 9.98 -0.23
N ARG A 42 4.90 9.24 -1.09
CA ARG A 42 4.49 9.00 -2.47
C ARG A 42 3.15 8.25 -2.51
N LEU A 43 3.00 7.20 -1.71
CA LEU A 43 1.78 6.41 -1.63
C LEU A 43 0.58 7.25 -1.16
N LYS A 44 0.77 8.08 -0.12
CA LYS A 44 -0.23 9.05 0.38
C LYS A 44 -0.73 9.98 -0.73
N ASN A 45 0.15 10.35 -1.65
CA ASN A 45 -0.15 11.25 -2.77
C ASN A 45 -0.63 10.48 -4.02
N GLY A 46 -0.99 9.20 -3.90
CA GLY A 46 -1.52 8.37 -5.00
C GLY A 46 -0.47 7.77 -5.93
N GLY A 47 0.82 7.86 -5.58
CA GLY A 47 1.88 7.25 -6.37
C GLY A 47 1.95 5.74 -6.14
N SER A 48 1.89 4.97 -7.24
CA SER A 48 1.92 3.51 -7.19
C SER A 48 3.26 2.98 -6.67
N PRO A 49 3.26 2.06 -5.69
CA PRO A 49 4.46 1.34 -5.30
C PRO A 49 4.90 0.39 -6.42
N ASP A 50 6.20 0.10 -6.50
CA ASP A 50 6.67 -1.04 -7.28
C ASP A 50 6.25 -2.36 -6.62
N ALA A 51 6.43 -3.47 -7.36
CA ALA A 51 6.00 -4.79 -6.90
C ALA A 51 6.67 -5.22 -5.58
N HIS A 52 7.94 -4.89 -5.35
CA HIS A 52 8.64 -5.27 -4.13
C HIS A 52 8.16 -4.44 -2.94
N ALA A 53 8.02 -3.12 -3.12
CA ALA A 53 7.45 -2.25 -2.10
C ALA A 53 6.03 -2.69 -1.73
N PHE A 54 5.21 -3.03 -2.72
CA PHE A 54 3.86 -3.54 -2.50
C PHE A 54 3.87 -4.84 -1.68
N LEU A 55 4.69 -5.82 -2.04
CA LEU A 55 4.82 -7.09 -1.30
C LEU A 55 5.26 -6.88 0.15
N SER A 56 6.27 -6.04 0.39
CA SER A 56 6.73 -5.73 1.76
C SER A 56 5.62 -5.10 2.61
N LEU A 57 4.80 -4.22 2.02
CA LEU A 57 3.67 -3.58 2.70
C LEU A 57 2.56 -4.59 3.03
N LEU A 58 2.27 -5.53 2.13
CA LEU A 58 1.29 -6.60 2.37
C LEU A 58 1.71 -7.52 3.51
N VAL A 59 2.97 -7.99 3.49
CA VAL A 59 3.52 -8.83 4.56
C VAL A 59 3.48 -8.08 5.90
N TRP A 60 3.85 -6.79 5.89
CA TRP A 60 3.85 -5.98 7.12
C TRP A 60 2.45 -5.71 7.67
N LEU A 61 1.42 -5.59 6.83
CA LEU A 61 0.01 -5.51 7.24
C LEU A 61 -0.50 -6.80 7.90
N GLY A 62 0.29 -7.87 7.93
CA GLY A 62 -0.16 -9.18 8.39
C GLY A 62 -1.16 -9.82 7.43
N ALA A 63 -1.21 -9.37 6.16
CA ALA A 63 -2.14 -9.87 5.17
C ALA A 63 -1.73 -11.27 4.69
N ALA A 64 -2.12 -12.27 5.48
CA ALA A 64 -2.51 -13.60 4.98
C ALA A 64 -4.03 -13.67 4.70
N GLU A 65 -4.72 -12.52 4.63
CA GLU A 65 -6.15 -12.34 4.27
C GLU A 65 -6.29 -11.86 2.80
N PRO A 66 -7.40 -12.14 2.10
CA PRO A 66 -7.43 -12.26 0.64
C PRO A 66 -7.22 -10.92 -0.06
N LEU A 67 -6.20 -10.90 -0.93
CA LEU A 67 -5.80 -9.80 -1.83
C LEU A 67 -6.96 -9.07 -2.55
N GLN A 68 -8.12 -9.70 -2.65
CA GLN A 68 -9.34 -9.20 -3.29
C GLN A 68 -9.82 -7.84 -2.73
N SER A 69 -9.62 -7.54 -1.43
CA SER A 69 -10.04 -6.25 -0.89
C SER A 69 -9.10 -5.08 -1.24
N LEU A 70 -7.97 -5.35 -1.89
CA LEU A 70 -6.90 -4.37 -2.19
C LEU A 70 -6.78 -4.06 -3.70
N ILE A 71 -7.60 -4.70 -4.53
CA ILE A 71 -7.57 -4.57 -6.00
C ILE A 71 -8.86 -3.88 -6.44
N GLU A 72 -8.74 -2.78 -7.19
CA GLU A 72 -9.89 -2.11 -7.79
C GLU A 72 -9.84 -2.23 -9.32
N ALA A 73 -11.00 -2.43 -9.94
CA ALA A 73 -11.12 -2.48 -11.39
C ALA A 73 -10.87 -1.08 -11.97
N THR A 74 -9.97 -0.99 -12.95
CA THR A 74 -9.86 0.21 -13.76
C THR A 74 -11.11 0.26 -14.64
N GLY A 75 -11.99 1.25 -14.42
CA GLY A 75 -13.19 1.44 -15.24
C GLY A 75 -12.89 1.49 -16.75
N PRO A 76 -13.89 1.24 -17.62
CA PRO A 76 -13.64 1.13 -19.05
C PRO A 76 -13.07 2.44 -19.59
N VAL A 77 -11.95 2.36 -20.31
CA VAL A 77 -11.51 3.43 -21.22
C VAL A 77 -12.54 3.50 -22.32
N THR A 78 -13.45 4.47 -22.22
CA THR A 78 -14.36 4.83 -23.30
C THR A 78 -13.51 5.20 -24.51
N ALA A 79 -13.70 4.46 -25.60
CA ALA A 79 -13.02 4.64 -26.88
C ALA A 79 -13.37 5.98 -27.54
#